data_AF-A0A7J7QIM8-F1
#
_entry.id   AF-A0A7J7QIM8-F1
#
_cell.length_a   1.000
_cell.length_b   1.000
_cell.length_c   1.000
_cell.angle_alpha   90.00
_cell.angle_beta   90.00
_cell.angle_gamma   90.00
#
_symmetry.space_group_name_H-M   'P 1'
#
loop_
_entity.id
_entity.type
_entity.pdbx_description
1 polymer ?
#
loop_
_entity_poly.entity_id
_entity_poly.type
_entity_poly.pdbx_seq_one_letter_code
_entity_poly.pdbx_strand_id
1 'polypeptide(L)'
;MAAIATKSVVGQGMSLRASRRTAVIRASGGGKTDLKKVGLNSVADGVVKNNLMGKSPQMEKKGWVDAQGRKGKGYGVYKFADKYGANVDGYSPIYTPDLWTEGGDSYKLGTKGLIAWAGLVLVLLAIGLNLIVSTSQLGS
;
A
#
# COMPACT_ATOMS: atom_id res chain seq x y z
N MET A 1 -22.07 -41.86 33.90
CA MET A 1 -20.71 -41.42 33.55
C MET A 1 -20.84 -40.29 32.53
N ALA A 2 -20.52 -39.06 32.90
CA ALA A 2 -20.60 -37.90 32.02
C ALA A 2 -19.22 -37.65 31.39
N ALA A 3 -19.14 -37.66 30.05
CA ALA A 3 -17.92 -37.34 29.32
C ALA A 3 -17.79 -35.82 29.21
N ILE A 4 -16.74 -35.27 29.81
CA ILE A 4 -16.35 -33.86 29.69
C ILE A 4 -15.54 -33.73 28.40
N ALA A 5 -16.12 -33.07 27.39
CA ALA A 5 -15.42 -32.71 26.16
C ALA A 5 -14.60 -31.43 26.40
N THR A 6 -13.29 -31.56 26.52
CA THR A 6 -12.35 -30.44 26.52
C THR A 6 -12.19 -29.90 25.10
N LYS A 7 -12.81 -28.76 24.79
CA LYS A 7 -12.52 -28.02 23.56
C LYS A 7 -11.18 -27.30 23.71
N SER A 8 -10.20 -27.70 22.91
CA SER A 8 -8.92 -27.01 22.76
C SER A 8 -9.13 -25.65 22.11
N VAL A 9 -8.88 -24.57 22.84
CA VAL A 9 -8.75 -23.22 22.28
C VAL A 9 -7.32 -23.07 21.77
N VAL A 10 -7.07 -23.60 20.57
CA VAL A 10 -5.82 -23.35 19.84
C VAL A 10 -5.97 -22.03 19.09
N GLY A 11 -5.12 -21.06 19.46
CA GLY A 11 -4.58 -20.08 18.54
C GLY A 11 -5.54 -19.00 18.06
N GLN A 12 -5.92 -18.09 18.96
CA GLN A 12 -6.40 -16.78 18.53
C GLN A 12 -5.18 -16.00 18.00
N GLY A 13 -4.94 -16.12 16.69
CA GLY A 13 -3.86 -15.44 15.99
C GLY A 13 -3.92 -13.94 16.26
N MET A 14 -2.81 -13.39 16.75
CA MET A 14 -2.64 -11.96 16.95
C MET A 14 -2.91 -11.24 15.63
N SER A 15 -3.85 -10.29 15.63
CA SER A 15 -4.11 -9.39 14.51
C SER A 15 -2.80 -8.71 14.11
N LEU A 16 -2.22 -9.14 12.98
CA LEU A 16 -1.03 -8.52 12.42
C LEU A 16 -1.36 -7.06 12.13
N ARG A 17 -0.64 -6.19 12.83
CA ARG A 17 -0.66 -4.74 12.71
C ARG A 17 -0.66 -4.36 11.22
N ALA A 18 -1.59 -3.48 10.83
CA ALA A 18 -1.76 -3.00 9.46
C ALA A 18 -0.40 -2.64 8.83
N SER A 19 0.03 -3.48 7.89
CA SER A 19 1.25 -3.31 7.10
C SER A 19 1.14 -2.00 6.32
N ARG A 20 2.24 -1.24 6.26
CA ARG A 20 2.31 -0.01 5.49
C ARG A 20 2.30 -0.38 4.00
N ARG A 21 1.13 -0.29 3.40
CA ARG A 21 0.89 -0.52 1.97
C ARG A 21 1.77 0.41 1.14
N THR A 22 2.52 -0.17 0.20
CA THR A 22 3.45 0.59 -0.65
C THR A 22 2.77 0.98 -1.96
N ALA A 23 2.79 2.27 -2.29
CA ALA A 23 2.14 2.82 -3.47
C ALA A 23 2.90 2.52 -4.76
N VAL A 24 2.19 2.26 -5.86
CA VAL A 24 2.81 2.27 -7.19
C VAL A 24 3.06 3.72 -7.59
N ILE A 25 4.32 4.10 -7.80
CA ILE A 25 4.65 5.40 -8.40
C ILE A 25 4.21 5.37 -9.87
N ARG A 26 3.02 5.90 -10.18
CA ARG A 26 2.51 6.13 -11.56
C ARG A 26 2.71 7.57 -12.01
N ALA A 27 3.66 8.30 -11.44
CA ALA A 27 4.02 9.64 -11.91
C ALA A 27 4.90 9.50 -13.17
N SER A 28 4.28 9.63 -14.34
CA SER A 28 4.97 9.72 -15.63
C SER A 28 5.37 11.19 -15.86
N GLY A 29 6.62 11.37 -16.28
CA GLY A 29 7.37 12.64 -16.32
C GLY A 29 6.62 13.90 -16.73
N GLY A 30 6.89 14.98 -16.00
CA GLY A 30 6.87 16.40 -16.43
C GLY A 30 5.56 17.03 -16.95
N GLY A 31 4.57 16.24 -17.35
CA GLY A 31 3.30 16.71 -17.94
C GLY A 31 2.16 16.80 -16.92
N LYS A 32 1.02 17.36 -17.36
CA LYS A 32 -0.23 17.35 -16.58
C LYS A 32 -0.60 15.89 -16.30
N THR A 33 -0.61 15.51 -15.02
CA THR A 33 -1.03 14.15 -14.65
C THR A 33 -2.52 14.01 -14.89
N ASP A 34 -2.90 12.91 -15.53
CA ASP A 34 -4.30 12.61 -15.80
C ASP A 34 -4.96 12.19 -14.49
N LEU A 35 -5.90 12.99 -13.97
CA LEU A 35 -6.59 12.78 -12.68
C LEU A 35 -7.20 11.39 -12.56
N LYS A 36 -7.58 10.77 -13.67
CA LYS A 36 -8.08 9.39 -13.73
C LYS A 36 -7.03 8.36 -13.33
N LYS A 37 -5.75 8.65 -13.56
CA LYS A 37 -4.60 7.81 -13.17
C LYS A 37 -4.15 8.04 -11.73
N VAL A 38 -4.61 9.12 -11.09
CA VAL A 38 -4.26 9.45 -9.70
C VAL A 38 -5.26 8.83 -8.72
N GLY A 39 -6.39 8.26 -9.16
CA GLY A 39 -7.31 7.56 -8.25
C GLY A 39 -8.19 8.46 -7.37
N LEU A 40 -8.09 9.79 -7.52
CA LEU A 40 -8.84 10.79 -6.74
C LEU A 40 -10.37 10.68 -6.90
N ASN A 41 -10.85 9.99 -7.93
CA ASN A 41 -12.27 9.78 -8.14
C ASN A 41 -12.87 8.76 -7.16
N SER A 42 -12.04 7.93 -6.52
CA SER A 42 -12.48 6.96 -5.51
C SER A 42 -12.78 7.58 -4.14
N VAL A 43 -12.39 8.84 -3.92
CA VAL A 43 -12.64 9.56 -2.67
C VAL A 43 -14.13 9.87 -2.54
N ALA A 44 -14.77 9.30 -1.51
CA ALA A 44 -16.21 9.40 -1.28
C ALA A 44 -16.65 10.80 -0.80
N ASP A 45 -15.85 11.44 0.05
CA ASP A 45 -16.16 12.78 0.56
C ASP A 45 -15.86 13.84 -0.51
N GLY A 46 -16.91 14.54 -0.95
CA GLY A 46 -16.82 15.59 -1.97
C GLY A 46 -15.98 16.79 -1.54
N VAL A 47 -15.95 17.14 -0.25
CA VAL A 47 -15.13 18.23 0.26
C VAL A 47 -13.66 17.84 0.22
N VAL A 48 -13.32 16.65 0.74
CA VAL A 48 -11.94 16.14 0.69
C VAL A 48 -11.49 16.00 -0.76
N LYS A 49 -12.31 15.40 -1.63
CA LYS A 49 -12.03 15.27 -3.06
C LYS A 49 -11.71 16.61 -3.72
N ASN A 50 -12.54 17.63 -3.49
CA ASN A 50 -12.34 18.96 -4.07
C ASN A 50 -11.02 19.60 -3.59
N ASN A 51 -10.68 19.47 -2.30
CA ASN A 51 -9.40 19.95 -1.76
C ASN A 51 -8.21 19.22 -2.40
N LEU A 52 -8.28 17.89 -2.56
CA LEU A 52 -7.23 17.09 -3.20
C LEU A 52 -7.08 17.41 -4.70
N MET A 53 -8.18 17.76 -5.38
CA MET A 53 -8.17 18.20 -6.78
C MET A 53 -7.81 19.68 -6.95
N GLY A 54 -7.66 20.43 -5.85
CA GLY A 54 -7.44 21.87 -5.87
C GLY A 54 -8.61 22.68 -6.45
N LYS A 55 -9.83 22.13 -6.40
CA LYS A 55 -11.06 22.78 -6.86
C LYS A 55 -11.81 23.38 -5.68
N SER A 56 -12.49 24.50 -5.91
CA SER A 56 -13.45 25.02 -4.92
C SER A 56 -14.78 25.39 -5.60
N PRO A 57 -15.91 24.85 -5.11
CA PRO A 57 -17.24 25.19 -5.62
C PRO A 57 -17.58 26.68 -5.50
N GLN A 58 -17.01 27.35 -4.51
CA GLN A 58 -17.27 28.76 -4.21
C GLN A 58 -16.68 29.68 -5.27
N MET A 59 -15.54 29.31 -5.85
CA MET A 59 -14.86 30.10 -6.87
C MET A 59 -15.49 29.98 -8.26
N GLU A 60 -16.22 28.89 -8.50
CA GLU A 60 -16.98 28.71 -9.74
C GLU A 60 -18.23 29.61 -9.78
N LYS A 61 -18.61 30.22 -8.64
CA LYS A 61 -19.77 31.11 -8.57
C LYS A 61 -19.49 32.44 -9.27
N LYS A 62 -20.48 32.90 -10.06
CA LYS A 62 -20.43 34.22 -10.69
C LYS A 62 -20.31 35.31 -9.63
N GLY A 63 -19.36 36.22 -9.83
CA GLY A 63 -19.12 37.32 -8.89
C GLY A 63 -18.32 36.92 -7.65
N TRP A 64 -17.68 35.74 -7.63
CA TRP A 64 -16.79 35.37 -6.53
C TRP A 64 -15.70 36.43 -6.31
N VAL A 65 -15.44 36.69 -5.03
CA VAL A 65 -14.51 37.71 -4.53
C VAL A 65 -13.45 37.00 -3.71
N ASP A 66 -12.18 37.38 -3.88
CA ASP A 66 -11.08 36.84 -3.07
C ASP A 66 -11.18 37.29 -1.60
N ALA A 67 -10.36 36.70 -0.73
CA ALA A 67 -10.34 37.06 0.69
C ALA A 67 -9.96 38.53 0.95
N GLN A 68 -9.46 39.26 -0.06
CA GLN A 68 -9.11 40.67 0.01
C GLN A 68 -10.20 41.59 -0.56
N GLY A 69 -11.38 41.06 -0.90
CA GLY A 69 -12.48 41.85 -1.44
C GLY A 69 -12.36 42.19 -2.93
N ARG A 70 -11.41 41.60 -3.67
CA ARG A 70 -11.21 41.86 -5.11
C ARG A 70 -11.89 40.79 -5.95
N LYS A 71 -12.25 41.14 -7.19
CA LYS A 71 -12.77 40.18 -8.17
C LYS A 71 -11.84 38.96 -8.26
N GLY A 72 -12.43 37.80 -8.02
CA GLY A 72 -11.73 36.54 -8.00
C GLY A 72 -11.01 36.24 -9.32
N LYS A 73 -9.75 35.83 -9.23
CA LYS A 73 -8.92 35.52 -10.40
C LYS A 73 -8.96 34.04 -10.82
N GLY A 74 -9.74 33.21 -10.14
CA GLY A 74 -9.76 31.76 -10.37
C GLY A 74 -8.52 31.01 -9.87
N TYR A 75 -7.51 31.70 -9.33
CA TYR A 75 -6.45 31.06 -8.57
C TYR A 75 -7.03 30.63 -7.22
N GLY A 76 -7.36 29.36 -7.08
CA GLY A 76 -7.86 28.84 -5.79
C GLY A 76 -6.80 28.81 -4.72
N VAL A 77 -7.08 28.06 -3.65
CA VAL A 77 -6.07 27.75 -2.62
C VAL A 77 -4.79 27.19 -3.28
N TYR A 78 -4.91 26.57 -4.46
CA TYR A 78 -3.81 25.98 -5.21
C TYR A 78 -3.74 26.48 -6.65
N LYS A 79 -2.92 27.51 -6.89
CA LYS A 79 -2.63 28.12 -8.20
C LYS A 79 -2.15 27.13 -9.27
N PHE A 80 -1.71 25.94 -8.87
CA PHE A 80 -1.04 24.98 -9.75
C PHE A 80 -1.87 23.74 -10.09
N ALA A 81 -3.12 23.65 -9.64
CA ALA A 81 -4.01 22.55 -10.03
C ALA A 81 -4.16 22.48 -11.55
N ASP A 82 -4.31 23.60 -12.24
CA ASP A 82 -4.37 23.66 -13.70
C ASP A 82 -3.06 23.27 -14.40
N LYS A 83 -1.92 23.41 -13.71
CA LYS A 83 -0.58 23.09 -14.23
C LYS A 83 -0.22 21.63 -14.04
N TYR A 84 -0.59 21.02 -12.93
CA TYR A 84 -0.16 19.66 -12.57
C TYR A 84 -1.30 18.63 -12.59
N GLY A 85 -2.55 19.06 -12.46
CA GLY A 85 -3.77 18.24 -12.51
C GLY A 85 -4.45 18.11 -11.15
N ALA A 86 -3.68 17.93 -10.07
CA ALA A 86 -4.18 17.82 -8.70
C ALA A 86 -3.35 18.66 -7.72
N ASN A 87 -3.80 18.78 -6.47
CA ASN A 87 -3.01 19.33 -5.38
C ASN A 87 -1.89 18.37 -4.96
N VAL A 88 -0.86 18.86 -4.26
CA VAL A 88 0.24 18.06 -3.70
C VAL A 88 -0.30 16.87 -2.91
N ASP A 89 -1.29 17.10 -2.05
CA ASP A 89 -1.92 16.06 -1.23
C ASP A 89 -2.72 15.04 -2.06
N GLY A 90 -3.17 15.45 -3.25
CA GLY A 90 -3.82 14.56 -4.21
C GLY A 90 -2.88 13.49 -4.76
N TYR A 91 -1.56 13.68 -4.68
CA TYR A 91 -0.60 12.64 -5.04
C TYR A 91 -0.29 11.69 -3.89
N SER A 92 -0.85 11.93 -2.70
CA SER A 92 -0.63 11.06 -1.56
C SER A 92 -1.37 9.74 -1.75
N PRO A 93 -0.67 8.60 -1.68
CA PRO A 93 -1.29 7.30 -1.80
C PRO A 93 -2.40 7.02 -0.79
N ILE A 94 -2.41 7.70 0.36
CA ILE A 94 -3.41 7.48 1.42
C ILE A 94 -4.86 7.72 0.98
N TYR A 95 -5.07 8.53 -0.06
CA TYR A 95 -6.39 8.85 -0.61
C TYR A 95 -6.71 8.06 -1.88
N THR A 96 -5.80 7.19 -2.34
CA THR A 96 -5.84 6.56 -3.67
C THR A 96 -5.51 5.07 -3.55
N PRO A 97 -6.33 4.30 -2.81
CA PRO A 97 -6.07 2.89 -2.53
C PRO A 97 -6.10 2.02 -3.78
N ASP A 98 -6.75 2.48 -4.85
CA ASP A 98 -6.76 1.87 -6.18
C ASP A 98 -5.38 1.87 -6.87
N LEU A 99 -4.44 2.70 -6.41
CA LEU A 99 -3.06 2.74 -6.88
C LEU A 99 -2.11 1.87 -6.05
N TRP A 100 -2.62 1.18 -5.03
CA TRP A 100 -1.78 0.38 -4.16
C TRP A 100 -1.38 -0.92 -4.84
N THR A 101 -0.14 -1.34 -4.61
CA THR A 101 0.28 -2.66 -5.08
C THR A 101 -0.48 -3.74 -4.32
N GLU A 102 -1.18 -4.62 -5.03
CA GLU A 102 -1.89 -5.77 -4.43
C GLU A 102 -0.95 -6.71 -3.65
N GLY A 103 0.36 -6.66 -3.94
CA GLY A 103 1.38 -7.52 -3.34
C GLY A 103 2.47 -6.80 -2.54
N GLY A 104 2.31 -5.52 -2.18
CA GLY A 104 3.29 -4.79 -1.37
C GLY A 104 3.44 -5.35 0.06
N ASP A 105 2.45 -6.10 0.52
CA ASP A 105 2.37 -6.65 1.88
C ASP A 105 2.65 -8.17 1.95
N SER A 106 3.00 -8.82 0.82
CA SER A 106 3.18 -10.27 0.75
C SER A 106 4.58 -10.67 0.26
N TYR A 107 5.28 -11.49 1.04
CA TYR A 107 6.51 -12.15 0.59
C TYR A 107 6.20 -13.13 -0.55
N LYS A 108 6.61 -12.77 -1.77
CA LYS A 108 6.19 -13.42 -3.03
C LYS A 108 6.68 -14.85 -3.24
N LEU A 109 7.64 -15.34 -2.45
CA LEU A 109 8.22 -16.64 -2.71
C LEU A 109 7.21 -17.78 -2.44
N GLY A 110 6.26 -17.55 -1.52
CA GLY A 110 5.12 -18.45 -1.26
C GLY A 110 5.55 -19.91 -1.06
N THR A 111 4.74 -20.85 -1.55
CA THR A 111 5.04 -22.29 -1.49
C THR A 111 6.36 -22.65 -2.18
N LYS A 112 6.72 -21.98 -3.28
CA LYS A 112 7.99 -22.23 -3.99
C LYS A 112 9.20 -21.88 -3.12
N GLY A 113 9.11 -20.80 -2.35
CA GLY A 113 10.12 -20.39 -1.39
C GLY A 113 10.22 -21.33 -0.20
N LEU A 114 9.08 -21.82 0.28
CA LEU A 114 9.05 -22.82 1.34
C LEU A 114 9.71 -24.14 0.89
N ILE A 115 9.44 -24.58 -0.35
CA ILE A 115 10.09 -25.76 -0.93
C ILE A 115 11.60 -25.54 -1.08
N ALA A 116 12.03 -24.37 -1.56
CA ALA A 116 13.45 -24.05 -1.67
C ALA A 116 14.15 -24.05 -0.30
N TRP A 117 13.50 -23.49 0.73
CA TRP A 117 14.01 -23.51 2.11
C TRP A 117 14.08 -24.94 2.66
N ALA A 118 13.03 -25.74 2.48
CA ALA A 118 13.01 -27.14 2.92
C ALA A 118 14.09 -27.97 2.22
N GLY A 119 14.29 -27.76 0.92
CA GLY A 119 15.37 -28.39 0.16
C GLY A 119 16.75 -28.03 0.70
N LEU A 120 16.99 -26.75 1.01
CA LEU A 120 18.22 -26.30 1.64
C LEU A 120 18.47 -27.00 2.99
N VAL A 121 17.46 -27.08 3.85
CA VAL A 121 17.57 -27.75 5.16
C VAL A 121 17.92 -29.24 5.00
N LEU A 122 17.29 -29.90 4.04
CA LEU A 122 17.51 -31.33 3.77
C LEU A 122 18.91 -31.60 3.24
N VAL A 123 19.42 -30.74 2.35
CA VAL A 123 20.81 -30.81 1.86
C VAL A 123 21.82 -30.61 2.99
N LEU A 124 21.61 -29.61 3.85
CA LEU A 124 22.49 -29.38 5.00
C LEU A 124 22.50 -30.57 5.98
N LEU A 125 21.34 -31.17 6.22
CA LEU A 125 21.23 -32.39 7.05
C LEU A 125 21.98 -33.57 6.42
N ALA A 126 21.81 -33.80 5.12
CA ALA A 126 22.48 -34.89 4.42
C ALA A 126 24.00 -34.74 4.45
N ILE A 127 24.50 -33.51 4.21
CA ILE A 127 25.92 -33.19 4.32
C ILE A 127 26.40 -33.41 5.76
N GLY A 128 25.70 -32.87 6.76
CA GLY A 128 26.06 -33.03 8.18
C GLY A 128 26.14 -34.50 8.61
N LEU A 129 25.15 -35.32 8.23
CA LEU A 129 25.16 -36.75 8.50
C LEU A 129 26.33 -37.46 7.83
N ASN A 130 26.63 -37.14 6.57
CA ASN A 130 27.76 -37.71 5.85
C ASN A 130 29.09 -37.37 6.54
N LEU A 131 29.29 -36.11 6.95
CA LEU A 131 30.49 -35.71 7.69
C LEU A 131 30.62 -36.48 9.01
N ILE A 132 29.52 -36.63 9.77
CA ILE A 132 29.54 -37.39 11.02
C ILE A 132 29.97 -38.83 10.73
N VAL A 133 29.31 -39.56 9.84
CA VAL A 133 29.65 -40.96 9.57
C VAL A 133 31.09 -41.10 9.06
N SER A 134 31.53 -40.21 8.17
CA SER A 134 32.85 -40.29 7.54
C SER A 134 34.00 -39.90 8.47
N THR A 135 33.73 -39.18 9.57
CA THR A 135 34.77 -38.70 10.51
C THR A 135 34.63 -39.27 11.92
N SER A 136 33.56 -40.00 12.22
CA SER A 136 33.34 -40.67 13.52
C SER A 136 33.88 -42.10 13.51
N GLN A 137 34.23 -42.63 14.69
CA GLN A 137 34.52 -44.07 14.88
C GLN A 137 33.32 -45.01 14.60
N LEU A 138 32.13 -44.46 14.33
CA LEU A 138 30.94 -45.21 13.89
C LEU A 138 31.07 -45.76 12.46
N GLY A 139 31.97 -45.20 11.64
CA GLY A 139 32.22 -45.65 10.26
C GLY A 139 33.37 -46.66 10.11
N SER A 140 34.07 -47.01 11.21
CA SER A 140 35.18 -47.98 11.24
C SER A 140 34.78 -49.29 11.92
#